data_AF-A0A0C4FC55-F1
#
_entry.id   AF-A0A0C4FC55-F1
#
_cell.length_a   1.000
_cell.length_b   1.000
_cell.length_c   1.000
_cell.angle_alpha   90.00
_cell.angle_beta   90.00
_cell.angle_gamma   90.00
#
_symmetry.space_group_name_H-M   'P 1'
#
loop_
_entity.id
_entity.type
_entity.pdbx_description
1 polymer ?
#
loop_
_entity_poly.entity_id
_entity_poly.type
_entity_poly.pdbx_seq_one_letter_code
_entity_poly.pdbx_strand_id
1 'polypeptide(L)'
;MISSTEFAEIHDTYMTLVSRVEESLVFPWLHLYPALLKPPTSASVHARHVVAVDGWGYRRNKIDFLEREREEMAALTRASEIAQNVWLGNSADVPLTKEDLSSSRQRAAFDERPPMVTSHFAMTDEYGNAPYNVCVEAHDQAVITSSLEFHLNQNYLDSIKQRAKNSSLSAELAEIIHMEVPSTGQSCSGAMSRNKLVRYLVDLCTWVKKIAKPGKGRAGRKVTETSLFAPSYIMYDLGYTLPDAYLHLQNDQNRSFFVYPADVQLLRRVESWIEQELHEQRKAQQMHRMAVDEPSRSLFLRGCVSFLA
;
A
#
# COMPACT_ATOMS: atom_id res chain seq x y z
N MET A 1 -12.34 -23.51 -6.79
CA MET A 1 -12.63 -22.90 -5.48
C MET A 1 -12.32 -23.94 -4.45
N ILE A 2 -11.36 -23.69 -3.57
CA ILE A 2 -11.01 -24.60 -2.47
C ILE A 2 -12.10 -24.42 -1.41
N SER A 3 -12.67 -25.53 -0.95
CA SER A 3 -13.70 -25.52 0.10
C SER A 3 -13.12 -25.08 1.45
N SER A 4 -13.95 -24.58 2.36
CA SER A 4 -13.51 -24.16 3.69
C SER A 4 -12.85 -25.29 4.49
N THR A 5 -13.22 -26.54 4.20
CA THR A 5 -12.66 -27.74 4.81
C THR A 5 -11.29 -28.09 4.23
N GLU A 6 -11.11 -27.97 2.91
CA GLU A 6 -9.79 -28.16 2.28
C GLU A 6 -8.79 -27.07 2.69
N PHE A 7 -9.24 -25.81 2.89
CA PHE A 7 -8.36 -24.76 3.39
C PHE A 7 -7.88 -25.04 4.81
N ALA A 8 -8.76 -25.55 5.68
CA ALA A 8 -8.41 -25.92 7.04
C ALA A 8 -7.44 -27.10 7.09
N GLU A 9 -7.63 -28.12 6.24
CA GLU A 9 -6.70 -29.25 6.13
C GLU A 9 -5.31 -28.83 5.62
N ILE A 10 -5.24 -27.94 4.62
CA ILE A 10 -3.98 -27.42 4.11
C ILE A 10 -3.28 -26.56 5.17
N HIS A 11 -4.04 -25.72 5.88
CA HIS A 11 -3.53 -24.88 6.95
C HIS A 11 -3.01 -25.70 8.14
N ASP A 12 -3.77 -26.69 8.61
CA ASP A 12 -3.35 -27.54 9.72
C ASP A 12 -2.17 -28.44 9.33
N THR A 13 -2.11 -28.91 8.09
CA THR A 13 -0.96 -29.65 7.57
C THR A 13 0.29 -28.77 7.51
N TYR A 14 0.16 -27.52 7.06
CA TYR A 14 1.25 -26.53 7.05
C TYR A 14 1.72 -26.19 8.46
N MET A 15 0.80 -25.92 9.40
CA MET A 15 1.14 -25.63 10.80
C MET A 15 1.74 -26.82 11.53
N THR A 16 1.33 -28.05 11.18
CA THR A 16 1.93 -29.30 11.71
C THR A 16 3.33 -29.53 11.14
N LEU A 17 3.58 -29.14 9.89
CA LEU A 17 4.90 -29.19 9.25
C LEU A 17 5.87 -28.16 9.84
N VAL A 18 5.40 -26.92 10.07
CA VAL A 18 6.21 -25.83 10.62
C VAL A 18 6.52 -26.04 12.11
N SER A 19 5.58 -26.61 12.87
CA SER A 19 5.75 -26.86 14.32
C SER A 19 6.58 -28.11 14.67
N ARG A 20 6.86 -28.99 13.69
CA ARG A 20 7.66 -30.22 13.88
C ARG A 20 9.09 -30.15 13.34
N VAL A 21 9.56 -28.96 12.95
CA VAL A 21 10.96 -28.78 12.56
C VAL A 21 11.83 -28.78 13.82
N GLU A 22 12.05 -29.96 14.41
CA GLU A 22 13.31 -30.21 15.10
C GLU A 22 14.40 -30.21 14.02
N GLU A 23 15.40 -29.33 14.16
CA GLU A 23 16.55 -29.19 13.26
C GLU A 23 17.36 -30.51 13.06
N SER A 24 17.03 -31.58 13.79
CA SER A 24 17.64 -32.92 13.70
C SER A 24 16.93 -33.89 12.74
N LEU A 25 15.68 -33.63 12.32
CA LEU A 25 14.89 -34.57 11.49
C LEU A 25 14.96 -34.32 9.98
N VAL A 26 15.65 -33.26 9.54
CA VAL A 26 15.89 -32.97 8.11
C VAL A 26 16.97 -33.88 7.51
N PHE A 27 17.71 -34.63 8.33
CA PHE A 27 18.77 -35.53 7.85
C PHE A 27 18.80 -36.90 8.55
N PRO A 28 17.85 -37.81 8.25
CA PRO A 28 17.94 -39.21 8.69
C PRO A 28 19.19 -39.95 8.16
N TRP A 29 19.87 -39.38 7.16
CA TRP A 29 21.03 -39.98 6.48
C TRP A 29 22.38 -39.60 7.11
N LEU A 30 22.42 -38.64 8.04
CA LEU A 30 23.68 -38.22 8.68
C LEU A 30 24.12 -39.16 9.82
N HIS A 31 23.35 -40.21 10.15
CA HIS A 31 23.74 -41.24 11.10
C HIS A 31 23.95 -42.64 10.49
N LEU A 32 23.96 -42.75 9.16
CA LEU A 32 24.25 -44.00 8.46
C LEU A 32 25.39 -43.82 7.46
N TYR A 33 26.60 -43.67 7.99
CA TYR A 33 27.78 -44.26 7.37
C TYR A 33 28.50 -45.07 8.46
N PRO A 34 28.56 -46.40 8.32
CA PRO A 34 29.36 -46.98 7.26
C PRO A 34 28.68 -48.19 6.58
N ALA A 35 27.98 -47.98 5.46
CA ALA A 35 27.67 -49.06 4.53
C ALA A 35 27.31 -48.49 3.16
N LEU A 36 27.94 -49.02 2.12
CA LEU A 36 27.68 -48.82 0.68
C LEU A 36 28.35 -47.61 0.02
N LEU A 37 29.66 -47.74 -0.17
CA LEU A 37 30.25 -47.35 -1.46
C LEU A 37 29.52 -48.11 -2.59
N LYS A 38 28.56 -47.46 -3.24
CA LYS A 38 28.17 -47.79 -4.61
C LYS A 38 28.11 -46.51 -5.45
N PRO A 39 28.66 -46.52 -6.68
CA PRO A 39 28.62 -45.37 -7.56
C PRO A 39 27.17 -45.01 -7.94
N PRO A 40 26.89 -43.75 -8.29
CA PRO A 40 25.53 -43.25 -8.44
C PRO A 40 24.80 -43.98 -9.58
N THR A 41 23.67 -44.60 -9.25
CA THR A 41 22.71 -45.13 -10.22
C THR A 41 22.06 -44.00 -11.03
N SER A 42 21.65 -44.33 -12.26
CA SER A 42 21.09 -43.48 -13.32
C SER A 42 19.94 -42.53 -12.95
N ALA A 43 19.41 -42.60 -11.73
CA ALA A 43 18.36 -41.71 -11.21
C ALA A 43 18.83 -40.27 -10.98
N SER A 44 20.10 -40.05 -10.58
CA SER A 44 20.65 -38.69 -10.35
C SER A 44 20.86 -37.89 -11.63
N VAL A 45 20.89 -38.57 -12.79
CA VAL A 45 21.10 -37.95 -14.10
C VAL A 45 19.82 -37.26 -14.61
N HIS A 46 18.64 -37.74 -14.21
CA HIS A 46 17.36 -37.26 -14.73
C HIS A 46 16.69 -36.17 -13.86
N ALA A 47 17.11 -35.98 -12.61
CA ALA A 47 16.53 -35.02 -11.66
C ALA A 47 17.53 -33.95 -11.17
N ARG A 48 18.50 -33.57 -12.01
CA ARG A 48 19.59 -32.64 -11.65
C ARG A 48 19.13 -31.28 -11.11
N HIS A 49 17.90 -30.87 -11.39
CA HIS A 49 17.33 -29.58 -10.97
C HIS A 49 16.63 -29.62 -9.59
N VAL A 50 16.45 -30.81 -8.99
CA VAL A 50 15.76 -30.99 -7.69
C VAL A 50 16.72 -31.47 -6.59
N VAL A 51 17.92 -31.90 -6.98
CA VAL A 51 18.91 -32.47 -6.05
C VAL A 51 19.66 -31.33 -5.35
N ALA A 52 19.46 -31.18 -4.03
CA ALA A 52 20.13 -30.15 -3.22
C ALA A 52 21.65 -30.42 -3.07
N VAL A 53 22.07 -31.69 -3.04
CA VAL A 53 23.47 -32.12 -2.89
C VAL A 53 23.77 -33.22 -3.90
N ASP A 54 24.78 -33.02 -4.75
CA ASP A 54 25.17 -34.01 -5.77
C ASP A 54 25.92 -35.22 -5.17
N GLY A 55 26.16 -36.25 -5.99
CA GLY A 55 26.84 -37.48 -5.55
C GLY A 55 28.30 -37.29 -5.13
N TRP A 56 28.85 -36.08 -5.27
CA TRP A 56 30.18 -35.69 -4.82
C TRP A 56 30.13 -34.87 -3.52
N GLY A 57 28.94 -34.65 -2.95
CA GLY A 57 28.74 -33.85 -1.75
C GLY A 57 28.67 -32.34 -2.01
N TYR A 58 28.69 -31.88 -3.27
CA TYR A 58 28.57 -30.46 -3.57
C TYR A 58 27.11 -30.02 -3.55
N ARG A 59 26.83 -28.93 -2.84
CA ARG A 59 25.53 -28.27 -2.86
C ARG A 59 25.29 -27.63 -4.23
N ARG A 60 24.21 -28.01 -4.90
CA ARG A 60 23.87 -27.54 -6.26
C ARG A 60 22.60 -26.70 -6.28
N ASN A 61 21.49 -27.23 -5.77
CA ASN A 61 20.19 -26.55 -5.74
C ASN A 61 19.74 -26.28 -4.30
N LYS A 62 20.50 -25.46 -3.56
CA LYS A 62 20.04 -24.97 -2.25
C LYS A 62 19.08 -23.81 -2.49
N ILE A 63 17.79 -24.04 -2.27
CA ILE A 63 16.83 -22.94 -2.11
C ILE A 63 16.98 -22.46 -0.67
N ASP A 64 17.40 -21.21 -0.50
CA ASP A 64 17.37 -20.58 0.81
C ASP A 64 15.96 -20.01 1.02
N PHE A 65 15.15 -20.70 1.81
CA PHE A 65 13.76 -20.31 2.04
C PHE A 65 13.66 -18.93 2.69
N LEU A 66 14.65 -18.52 3.50
CA LEU A 66 14.64 -17.21 4.15
C LEU A 66 14.99 -16.09 3.15
N GLU A 67 15.92 -16.33 2.23
CA GLU A 67 16.20 -15.36 1.16
C GLU A 67 15.01 -15.27 0.18
N ARG A 68 14.44 -16.41 -0.18
CA ARG A 68 13.26 -16.43 -1.05
C ARG A 68 12.05 -15.76 -0.41
N GLU A 69 11.74 -16.05 0.85
CA GLU A 69 10.67 -15.38 1.60
C GLU A 69 10.91 -13.87 1.67
N ARG A 70 12.16 -13.45 1.92
CA ARG A 70 12.55 -12.04 1.92
C ARG A 70 12.32 -11.38 0.55
N GLU A 71 12.72 -12.03 -0.53
CA GLU A 71 12.51 -11.55 -1.91
C GLU A 71 11.02 -11.45 -2.23
N GLU A 72 10.23 -12.47 -1.89
CA GLU A 72 8.78 -12.49 -2.09
C GLU A 72 8.09 -11.40 -1.26
N MET A 73 8.46 -11.24 0.02
CA MET A 73 7.95 -10.18 0.90
C MET A 73 8.30 -8.78 0.38
N ALA A 74 9.54 -8.59 -0.08
CA ALA A 74 9.97 -7.34 -0.69
C ALA A 74 9.20 -7.03 -1.97
N ALA A 75 8.97 -8.04 -2.82
CA ALA A 75 8.20 -7.88 -4.04
C ALA A 75 6.72 -7.53 -3.76
N LEU A 76 6.10 -8.17 -2.75
CA LEU A 76 4.71 -7.98 -2.38
C LEU A 76 4.43 -6.63 -1.71
N THR A 77 5.40 -6.12 -0.93
CA THR A 77 5.26 -4.88 -0.15
C THR A 77 5.89 -3.66 -0.83
N ARG A 78 6.50 -3.86 -2.00
CA ARG A 78 7.10 -2.78 -2.79
C ARG A 78 6.07 -1.70 -3.10
N ALA A 79 6.51 -0.45 -3.05
CA ALA A 79 5.66 0.67 -3.42
C ALA A 79 5.03 0.50 -4.81
N SER A 80 3.70 0.62 -4.89
CA SER A 80 2.92 0.49 -6.12
C SER A 80 1.81 1.53 -6.14
N GLU A 81 1.46 2.00 -7.34
CA GLU A 81 0.34 2.91 -7.53
C GLU A 81 -0.97 2.13 -7.32
N ILE A 82 -1.86 2.65 -6.48
CA ILE A 82 -3.19 2.07 -6.23
C ILE A 82 -4.32 2.90 -6.85
N ALA A 83 -4.03 4.17 -7.16
CA ALA A 83 -4.91 5.10 -7.84
C ALA A 83 -4.05 6.25 -8.40
N GLN A 84 -4.60 7.07 -9.29
CA GLN A 84 -3.84 8.12 -9.96
C GLN A 84 -3.09 9.04 -8.97
N ASN A 85 -1.75 9.02 -9.03
CA ASN A 85 -0.81 9.71 -8.15
C ASN A 85 -0.87 9.32 -6.66
N VAL A 86 -1.47 8.18 -6.32
CA VAL A 86 -1.54 7.64 -4.95
C VAL A 86 -0.89 6.27 -4.93
N TRP A 87 0.15 6.17 -4.11
CA TRP A 87 1.00 5.00 -4.01
C TRP A 87 0.91 4.43 -2.61
N LEU A 88 0.75 3.11 -2.54
CA LEU A 88 0.85 2.36 -1.31
C LEU A 88 2.28 1.81 -1.22
N GLY A 89 2.91 1.81 -0.05
CA GLY A 89 4.28 1.31 0.19
C GLY A 89 4.40 0.70 1.58
N ASN A 90 5.59 0.32 2.01
CA ASN A 90 5.82 -0.21 3.35
C ASN A 90 6.52 0.81 4.26
N SER A 91 6.77 0.45 5.53
CA SER A 91 7.39 1.36 6.49
C SER A 91 8.81 1.80 6.13
N ALA A 92 9.57 1.00 5.40
CA ALA A 92 10.92 1.43 4.99
C ALA A 92 10.90 2.36 3.76
N ASP A 93 9.73 2.67 3.18
CA ASP A 93 9.57 3.80 2.26
C ASP A 93 9.38 5.13 3.02
N VAL A 94 9.33 5.15 4.36
CA VAL A 94 9.13 6.39 5.14
C VAL A 94 10.41 7.22 5.08
N PRO A 95 10.33 8.55 4.81
CA PRO A 95 11.52 9.39 4.75
C PRO A 95 12.36 9.30 6.03
N LEU A 96 13.62 8.92 5.90
CA LEU A 96 14.56 8.95 7.02
C LEU A 96 15.02 10.39 7.29
N THR A 97 15.26 10.72 8.55
CA THR A 97 15.92 11.98 8.91
C THR A 97 17.36 12.00 8.37
N LYS A 98 17.96 13.19 8.23
CA LYS A 98 19.36 13.32 7.77
C LYS A 98 20.35 12.58 8.67
N GLU A 99 20.05 12.50 9.96
CA GLU A 99 20.86 11.80 10.97
C GLU A 99 20.74 10.27 10.80
N ASP A 100 19.53 9.77 10.58
CA ASP A 100 19.27 8.35 10.33
C ASP A 100 19.84 7.87 8.99
N LEU A 101 19.86 8.72 7.96
CA LEU A 101 20.49 8.43 6.67
C LEU A 101 22.00 8.19 6.82
N SER A 102 22.69 8.98 7.65
CA SER A 102 24.12 8.81 7.90
C SER A 102 24.43 7.48 8.60
N SER A 103 23.58 7.12 9.56
CA SER A 103 23.66 5.88 10.35
C SER A 103 23.30 4.64 9.52
N SER A 104 22.34 4.78 8.60
CA SER A 104 21.94 3.72 7.67
C SER A 104 23.04 3.43 6.64
N ARG A 105 23.67 4.47 6.07
CA ARG A 105 24.83 4.31 5.17
C ARG A 105 26.00 3.61 5.84
N GLN A 106 26.28 3.92 7.10
CA GLN A 106 27.31 3.23 7.87
C GLN A 106 26.97 1.75 8.07
N ARG A 107 25.71 1.41 8.39
CA ARG A 107 25.27 0.01 8.53
C ARG A 107 25.33 -0.76 7.21
N ALA A 108 24.92 -0.15 6.10
CA ALA A 108 24.99 -0.75 4.76
C ALA A 108 26.43 -1.00 4.30
N ALA A 109 27.40 -0.19 4.76
CA ALA A 109 28.81 -0.39 4.43
C ALA A 109 29.46 -1.61 5.10
N PHE A 110 28.83 -2.17 6.16
CA PHE A 110 29.30 -3.37 6.87
C PHE A 110 28.54 -4.65 6.46
N ASP A 111 27.50 -4.54 5.63
CA ASP A 111 26.77 -5.69 5.10
C ASP A 111 27.34 -6.04 3.71
N GLU A 112 28.03 -7.18 3.56
CA GLU A 112 28.56 -7.64 2.26
C GLU A 112 27.44 -8.03 1.27
N ARG A 113 26.18 -8.05 1.72
CA ARG A 113 25.04 -8.42 0.88
C ARG A 113 24.58 -7.20 0.07
N PRO A 114 24.32 -7.36 -1.24
CA PRO A 114 23.77 -6.27 -2.04
C PRO A 114 22.48 -5.77 -1.37
N PRO A 115 22.25 -4.45 -1.29
CA PRO A 115 21.03 -3.90 -0.73
C PRO A 115 19.86 -4.36 -1.62
N MET A 116 19.24 -5.46 -1.23
CA MET A 116 18.03 -5.95 -1.88
C MET A 116 16.97 -4.90 -1.55
N VAL A 117 16.53 -4.18 -2.58
CA VAL A 117 15.64 -3.03 -2.49
C VAL A 117 14.37 -3.43 -1.76
N THR A 118 14.31 -3.21 -0.45
CA THR A 118 13.09 -3.50 0.31
C THR A 118 12.24 -2.26 0.55
N SER A 119 12.77 -1.03 0.42
CA SER A 119 12.00 0.22 0.21
C SER A 119 12.79 1.52 0.36
N HIS A 120 12.11 2.62 -0.01
CA HIS A 120 12.50 3.90 -0.61
C HIS A 120 12.38 3.81 -2.14
N PHE A 121 11.14 3.93 -2.66
CA PHE A 121 10.81 4.30 -4.06
C PHE A 121 12.06 4.46 -4.94
N ALA A 122 12.35 3.48 -5.79
CA ALA A 122 13.59 3.31 -6.56
C ALA A 122 13.88 4.38 -7.64
N MET A 123 13.49 5.63 -7.40
CA MET A 123 13.99 6.84 -8.02
C MET A 123 13.98 7.94 -6.96
N THR A 124 14.98 7.93 -6.08
CA THR A 124 15.48 9.23 -5.68
C THR A 124 15.92 9.96 -6.94
N ASP A 125 15.65 11.26 -7.06
CA ASP A 125 16.33 12.04 -8.09
C ASP A 125 17.86 11.92 -7.91
N GLU A 126 18.64 12.42 -8.86
CA GLU A 126 20.12 12.38 -8.83
C GLU A 126 20.72 12.91 -7.50
N TYR A 127 19.91 13.61 -6.69
CA TYR A 127 20.25 14.21 -5.40
C TYR A 127 19.75 13.42 -4.18
N GLY A 128 19.13 12.24 -4.35
CA GLY A 128 18.70 11.41 -3.22
C GLY A 128 17.32 11.76 -2.65
N ASN A 129 16.53 12.60 -3.32
CA ASN A 129 15.24 13.03 -2.78
C ASN A 129 14.07 12.12 -3.19
N ALA A 130 13.11 11.90 -2.29
CA ALA A 130 11.95 11.01 -2.54
C ALA A 130 10.96 11.53 -3.59
N PRO A 131 10.40 10.72 -4.50
CA PRO A 131 9.59 11.19 -5.65
C PRO A 131 8.19 11.74 -5.29
N TYR A 132 7.87 11.81 -4.00
CA TYR A 132 6.63 12.33 -3.45
C TYR A 132 6.90 13.56 -2.56
N ASN A 133 5.86 14.35 -2.30
CA ASN A 133 5.90 15.49 -1.37
C ASN A 133 4.95 15.33 -0.18
N VAL A 134 4.23 14.21 -0.11
CA VAL A 134 3.41 13.83 1.04
C VAL A 134 3.66 12.37 1.35
N CYS A 135 3.96 12.08 2.61
CA CYS A 135 4.04 10.75 3.19
C CYS A 135 2.98 10.62 4.29
N VAL A 136 2.12 9.63 4.18
CA VAL A 136 1.19 9.22 5.24
C VAL A 136 1.71 7.91 5.82
N GLU A 137 2.26 7.97 7.02
CA GLU A 137 2.81 6.82 7.75
C GLU A 137 1.75 6.19 8.64
N ALA A 138 1.66 4.87 8.57
CA ALA A 138 0.75 4.05 9.33
C ALA A 138 1.49 3.37 10.47
N HIS A 139 1.04 3.61 11.70
CA HIS A 139 1.58 2.94 12.88
C HIS A 139 0.56 2.94 14.03
N ASP A 140 0.78 2.06 15.00
CA ASP A 140 -0.18 1.81 16.09
C ASP A 140 -0.32 2.98 17.06
N GLN A 141 0.68 3.87 17.10
CA GLN A 141 0.73 5.06 17.96
C GLN A 141 0.22 6.34 17.27
N ALA A 142 -0.21 6.24 16.01
CA ALA A 142 -0.64 7.40 15.25
C ALA A 142 -1.87 8.05 15.89
N VAL A 143 -1.86 9.38 15.95
CA VAL A 143 -2.94 10.16 16.54
C VAL A 143 -3.92 10.59 15.46
N ILE A 144 -5.22 10.49 15.75
CA ILE A 144 -6.26 11.05 14.89
C ILE A 144 -6.14 12.57 14.92
N THR A 145 -5.77 13.16 13.79
CA THR A 145 -5.64 14.60 13.67
C THR A 145 -6.96 15.28 13.32
N SER A 146 -7.02 16.59 13.54
CA SER A 146 -8.23 17.39 13.29
C SER A 146 -8.32 17.84 11.83
N SER A 147 -9.53 18.18 11.38
CA SER A 147 -9.75 18.71 10.03
C SER A 147 -8.99 20.01 9.74
N LEU A 148 -8.60 20.76 10.78
CA LEU A 148 -7.74 21.94 10.66
C LEU A 148 -6.35 21.58 10.09
N GLU A 149 -5.82 20.42 10.46
CA GLU A 149 -4.49 20.00 10.03
C GLU A 149 -4.43 19.76 8.51
N PHE A 150 -5.48 19.19 7.92
CA PHE A 150 -5.60 19.06 6.46
C PHE A 150 -5.55 20.41 5.74
N HIS A 151 -6.13 21.46 6.35
CA HIS A 151 -6.09 22.82 5.79
C HIS A 151 -4.68 23.42 5.89
N LEU A 152 -4.00 23.23 7.02
CA LEU A 152 -2.61 23.66 7.20
C LEU A 152 -1.68 22.97 6.20
N ASN A 153 -1.81 21.64 6.06
CA ASN A 153 -1.01 20.84 5.13
C ASN A 153 -1.31 21.21 3.68
N GLN A 154 -2.55 21.57 3.34
CA GLN A 154 -2.91 22.10 2.01
C GLN A 154 -2.17 23.41 1.72
N ASN A 155 -2.23 24.39 2.64
CA ASN A 155 -1.56 25.69 2.47
C ASN A 155 -0.03 25.53 2.34
N TYR A 156 0.53 24.60 3.10
CA TYR A 156 1.94 24.30 3.05
C TYR A 156 2.35 23.63 1.73
N LEU A 157 1.56 22.65 1.25
CA LEU A 157 1.77 22.03 -0.05
C LEU A 157 1.72 23.05 -1.19
N ASP A 158 0.80 24.02 -1.12
CA ASP A 158 0.71 25.09 -2.09
C ASP A 158 1.95 25.99 -2.05
N SER A 159 2.47 26.28 -0.85
CA SER A 159 3.74 27.01 -0.67
C SER A 159 4.94 26.27 -1.28
N ILE A 160 5.04 24.95 -1.07
CA ILE A 160 6.06 24.09 -1.69
C ILE A 160 5.98 24.17 -3.22
N LYS A 161 4.77 24.04 -3.77
CA LYS A 161 4.54 24.12 -5.23
C LYS A 161 4.90 25.49 -5.81
N GLN A 162 4.65 26.58 -5.08
CA GLN A 162 5.03 27.92 -5.54
C GLN A 162 6.54 28.12 -5.50
N ARG A 163 7.23 27.67 -4.45
CA ARG A 163 8.70 27.70 -4.38
C ARG A 163 9.35 26.92 -5.52
N ALA A 164 8.83 25.73 -5.83
CA ALA A 164 9.31 24.91 -6.93
C ALA A 164 9.15 25.55 -8.32
N LYS A 165 8.16 26.44 -8.51
CA LYS A 165 7.99 27.20 -9.75
C LYS A 165 8.97 28.36 -9.89
N ASN A 166 9.37 28.95 -8.76
CA ASN A 166 10.14 30.19 -8.73
C ASN A 166 11.66 29.98 -8.65
N SER A 167 12.12 28.77 -8.29
CA SER A 167 13.54 28.48 -8.08
C SER A 167 14.01 27.31 -8.95
N SER A 168 14.99 27.57 -9.82
CA SER A 168 15.76 26.54 -10.54
C SER A 168 16.76 25.79 -9.65
N LEU A 169 17.00 26.28 -8.42
CA LEU A 169 17.97 25.75 -7.45
C LEU A 169 17.32 24.94 -6.31
N SER A 170 15.98 24.83 -6.27
CA SER A 170 15.24 24.12 -5.21
C SER A 170 15.39 22.58 -5.23
N ALA A 171 16.30 22.04 -6.04
CA ALA A 171 16.56 20.62 -6.15
C ALA A 171 17.33 20.04 -4.95
N GLU A 172 17.96 20.87 -4.10
CA GLU A 172 18.85 20.40 -3.04
C GLU A 172 18.16 19.79 -1.82
N LEU A 173 16.89 20.12 -1.52
CA LEU A 173 16.14 19.50 -0.42
C LEU A 173 14.65 19.39 -0.78
N ALA A 174 14.20 18.18 -1.09
CA ALA A 174 12.77 17.93 -1.22
C ALA A 174 12.09 17.95 0.15
N GLU A 175 11.19 18.90 0.30
CA GLU A 175 10.36 19.03 1.48
C GLU A 175 9.17 18.06 1.36
N ILE A 176 8.98 17.25 2.41
CA ILE A 176 7.94 16.23 2.47
C ILE A 176 7.03 16.56 3.64
N ILE A 177 5.73 16.63 3.37
CA ILE A 177 4.71 16.68 4.41
C ILE A 177 4.59 15.28 4.99
N HIS A 178 4.97 15.12 6.25
CA HIS A 178 4.81 13.87 6.99
C HIS A 178 3.51 13.92 7.79
N MET A 179 2.68 12.90 7.63
CA MET A 179 1.42 12.74 8.34
C MET A 179 1.33 11.31 8.87
N GLU A 180 0.55 11.13 9.92
CA GLU A 180 0.35 9.82 10.54
C GLU A 180 -1.11 9.37 10.38
N VAL A 181 -1.33 8.06 10.23
CA VAL A 181 -2.64 7.41 10.22
C VAL A 181 -2.60 6.16 11.11
N PRO A 182 -3.65 5.87 11.89
CA PRO A 182 -3.71 4.60 12.60
C PRO A 182 -3.59 3.40 11.64
N SER A 183 -2.69 2.48 11.95
CA SER A 183 -2.52 1.20 11.23
C SER A 183 -3.74 0.29 11.38
N THR A 184 -4.46 0.40 12.49
CA THR A 184 -5.65 -0.38 12.85
C THR A 184 -6.62 0.43 13.71
N GLY A 185 -7.90 0.07 13.67
CA GLY A 185 -8.95 0.64 14.52
C GLY A 185 -8.86 0.20 15.98
N GLN A 186 -8.06 -0.81 16.29
CA GLN A 186 -7.85 -1.29 17.66
C GLN A 186 -7.11 -0.28 18.55
N SER A 187 -6.30 0.61 17.97
CA SER A 187 -5.63 1.70 18.72
C SER A 187 -6.62 2.72 19.32
N CYS A 188 -7.88 2.71 18.87
CA CYS A 188 -8.89 3.68 19.30
C CYS A 188 -9.82 3.11 20.38
N SER A 189 -9.56 3.44 21.64
CA SER A 189 -10.43 3.06 22.77
C SER A 189 -11.74 3.85 22.79
N GLY A 190 -12.88 3.14 22.75
CA GLY A 190 -14.22 3.69 22.95
C GLY A 190 -14.98 4.10 21.67
N ALA A 191 -16.32 4.15 21.76
CA ALA A 191 -17.19 4.42 20.60
C ALA A 191 -17.00 5.82 20.00
N MET A 192 -16.78 6.84 20.81
CA MET A 192 -16.53 8.21 20.34
C MET A 192 -15.21 8.33 19.57
N SER A 193 -14.17 7.62 20.00
CA SER A 193 -12.88 7.59 19.30
C SER A 193 -13.01 6.93 17.91
N ARG A 194 -13.72 5.80 17.84
CA ARG A 194 -14.01 5.14 16.55
C ARG A 194 -14.83 6.02 15.60
N ASN A 195 -15.76 6.84 16.11
CA ASN A 195 -16.53 7.79 15.29
C ASN A 195 -15.66 8.92 14.72
N LYS A 196 -14.65 9.36 15.49
CA LYS A 196 -13.65 10.32 15.02
C LYS A 196 -12.78 9.68 13.95
N LEU A 197 -12.35 8.43 14.14
CA LEU A 197 -11.54 7.69 13.17
C LEU A 197 -12.26 7.54 11.83
N VAL A 198 -13.55 7.16 11.84
CA VAL A 198 -14.35 7.06 10.61
C VAL A 198 -14.36 8.38 9.84
N ARG A 199 -14.66 9.50 10.52
CA ARG A 199 -14.66 10.83 9.89
C ARG A 199 -13.27 11.21 9.37
N TYR A 200 -12.25 11.00 10.19
CA TYR A 200 -10.86 11.27 9.82
C TYR A 200 -10.43 10.50 8.57
N LEU A 201 -10.79 9.21 8.43
CA LEU A 201 -10.47 8.42 7.24
C LEU A 201 -11.16 8.98 5.99
N VAL A 202 -12.41 9.40 6.09
CA VAL A 202 -13.16 10.02 4.97
C VAL A 202 -12.56 11.38 4.60
N ASP A 203 -12.22 12.21 5.58
CA ASP A 203 -11.56 13.50 5.39
C ASP A 203 -10.18 13.33 4.74
N LEU A 204 -9.41 12.34 5.20
CA LEU A 204 -8.11 11.99 4.64
C LEU A 204 -8.26 11.52 3.18
N CYS A 205 -9.23 10.66 2.86
CA CYS A 205 -9.50 10.24 1.47
C CYS A 205 -9.83 11.43 0.58
N THR A 206 -10.71 12.31 1.06
CA THR A 206 -11.11 13.54 0.37
C THR A 206 -9.91 14.46 0.11
N TRP A 207 -9.09 14.68 1.13
CA TRP A 207 -7.89 15.52 1.02
C TRP A 207 -6.87 14.91 0.07
N VAL A 208 -6.55 13.62 0.20
CA VAL A 208 -5.63 12.90 -0.68
C VAL A 208 -6.11 12.97 -2.14
N LYS A 209 -7.40 12.71 -2.41
CA LYS A 209 -7.95 12.83 -3.77
C LYS A 209 -7.85 14.24 -4.33
N LYS A 210 -8.08 15.27 -3.51
CA LYS A 210 -7.95 16.67 -3.90
C LYS A 210 -6.53 17.00 -4.32
N ILE A 211 -5.52 16.55 -3.58
CA ILE A 211 -4.11 16.85 -3.84
C ILE A 211 -3.45 15.92 -4.86
N ALA A 212 -4.04 14.76 -5.16
CA ALA A 212 -3.55 13.78 -6.14
C ALA A 212 -3.86 14.17 -7.61
N LYS A 213 -4.57 15.27 -7.85
CA LYS A 213 -4.83 15.77 -9.21
C LYS A 213 -3.53 15.99 -9.98
N PRO A 214 -3.46 15.59 -11.27
CA PRO A 214 -2.24 15.71 -12.06
C PRO A 214 -1.80 17.18 -12.16
N GLY A 215 -0.55 17.44 -11.79
CA GLY A 215 0.08 18.76 -11.86
C GLY A 215 1.54 18.62 -12.27
N LYS A 216 2.15 19.71 -12.77
CA LYS A 216 3.59 19.75 -13.08
C LYS A 216 4.39 19.78 -11.77
N GLY A 217 5.12 18.71 -11.43
CA GLY A 217 6.00 18.61 -10.25
C GLY A 217 6.09 17.18 -9.66
N ARG A 218 6.73 17.02 -8.49
CA ARG A 218 6.73 15.75 -7.71
C ARG A 218 5.29 15.33 -7.43
N ALA A 219 4.83 14.25 -8.05
CA ALA A 219 3.40 13.97 -8.17
C ALA A 219 2.88 12.92 -7.18
N GLY A 220 3.74 12.03 -6.66
CA GLY A 220 3.30 10.93 -5.81
C GLY A 220 2.77 11.38 -4.43
N ARG A 221 1.70 10.77 -3.97
CA ARG A 221 1.30 10.71 -2.56
C ARG A 221 1.60 9.31 -2.09
N LYS A 222 2.48 9.18 -1.10
CA LYS A 222 2.89 7.87 -0.61
C LYS A 222 2.20 7.62 0.71
N VAL A 223 1.55 6.48 0.81
CA VAL A 223 0.91 6.00 2.04
C VAL A 223 1.54 4.65 2.38
N THR A 224 1.90 4.42 3.62
CA THR A 224 2.35 3.08 4.04
C THR A 224 1.16 2.15 4.25
N GLU A 225 1.41 0.84 4.18
CA GLU A 225 0.41 -0.20 4.39
C GLU A 225 -0.35 -0.05 5.71
N THR A 226 -1.67 -0.12 5.62
CA THR A 226 -2.62 -0.10 6.75
C THR A 226 -3.85 -0.88 6.34
N SER A 227 -4.50 -1.53 7.31
CA SER A 227 -5.79 -2.20 7.10
C SER A 227 -6.92 -1.20 6.84
N LEU A 228 -6.68 0.10 7.06
CA LEU A 228 -7.72 1.12 7.07
C LEU A 228 -7.74 1.98 5.80
N PHE A 229 -6.66 2.70 5.52
CA PHE A 229 -6.68 3.76 4.51
C PHE A 229 -6.83 3.23 3.08
N ALA A 230 -6.03 2.23 2.69
CA ALA A 230 -6.03 1.72 1.31
C ALA A 230 -7.44 1.29 0.83
N PRO A 231 -8.18 0.41 1.54
CA PRO A 231 -9.54 0.06 1.13
C PRO A 231 -10.50 1.25 1.21
N SER A 232 -10.36 2.12 2.23
CA SER A 232 -11.18 3.33 2.36
C SER A 232 -11.01 4.27 1.17
N TYR A 233 -9.79 4.42 0.68
CA TYR A 233 -9.48 5.28 -0.46
C TYR A 233 -10.07 4.74 -1.76
N ILE A 234 -9.99 3.42 -1.99
CA ILE A 234 -10.59 2.79 -3.18
C ILE A 234 -12.11 2.86 -3.15
N MET A 235 -12.74 2.63 -1.99
CA MET A 235 -14.18 2.85 -1.82
C MET A 235 -14.56 4.30 -2.16
N TYR A 236 -13.78 5.28 -1.67
CA TYR A 236 -14.02 6.69 -1.93
C TYR A 236 -13.81 7.07 -3.40
N ASP A 237 -12.72 6.61 -4.02
CA ASP A 237 -12.31 7.05 -5.35
C ASP A 237 -13.13 6.39 -6.47
N LEU A 238 -13.38 5.09 -6.35
CA LEU A 238 -14.07 4.30 -7.36
C LEU A 238 -15.56 4.07 -7.05
N GLY A 239 -16.00 4.38 -5.82
CA GLY A 239 -17.36 4.10 -5.38
C GLY A 239 -17.64 2.60 -5.19
N TYR A 240 -16.61 1.82 -4.90
CA TYR A 240 -16.69 0.38 -4.65
C TYR A 240 -17.20 0.06 -3.24
N THR A 241 -17.81 -1.12 -3.10
CA THR A 241 -18.08 -1.70 -1.78
C THR A 241 -16.78 -2.14 -1.11
N LEU A 242 -16.78 -2.38 0.20
CA LEU A 242 -15.59 -2.85 0.91
C LEU A 242 -15.02 -4.17 0.32
N PRO A 243 -15.83 -5.21 0.02
CA PRO A 243 -15.34 -6.41 -0.66
C PRO A 243 -14.76 -6.12 -2.05
N ASP A 244 -15.41 -5.27 -2.84
CA ASP A 244 -14.96 -4.95 -4.20
C ASP A 244 -13.65 -4.16 -4.18
N ALA A 245 -13.51 -3.24 -3.22
CA ALA A 245 -12.27 -2.49 -3.00
C ALA A 245 -11.10 -3.42 -2.65
N TYR A 246 -11.35 -4.44 -1.82
CA TYR A 246 -10.34 -5.46 -1.50
C TYR A 246 -9.93 -6.26 -2.74
N LEU A 247 -10.91 -6.75 -3.50
CA LEU A 247 -10.65 -7.52 -4.73
C LEU A 247 -9.93 -6.67 -5.79
N HIS A 248 -10.26 -5.39 -5.92
CA HIS A 248 -9.61 -4.48 -6.85
C HIS A 248 -8.13 -4.30 -6.52
N LEU A 249 -7.80 -4.07 -5.24
CA LEU A 249 -6.41 -3.94 -4.81
C LEU A 249 -5.61 -5.23 -5.07
N GLN A 250 -6.19 -6.38 -4.75
CA GLN A 250 -5.52 -7.68 -4.90
C GLN A 250 -5.34 -8.09 -6.38
N ASN A 251 -6.40 -7.97 -7.18
CA ASN A 251 -6.44 -8.55 -8.53
C ASN A 251 -6.05 -7.55 -9.62
N ASP A 252 -6.49 -6.29 -9.49
CA ASP A 252 -6.32 -5.30 -10.56
C ASP A 252 -5.08 -4.44 -10.35
N GLN A 253 -4.79 -4.06 -9.09
CA GLN A 253 -3.59 -3.29 -8.73
C GLN A 253 -2.38 -4.18 -8.39
N ASN A 254 -2.57 -5.51 -8.37
CA ASN A 254 -1.56 -6.49 -7.95
C ASN A 254 -0.89 -6.09 -6.63
N ARG A 255 -1.69 -5.57 -5.68
CA ARG A 255 -1.23 -5.08 -4.40
C ARG A 255 -1.82 -5.92 -3.28
N SER A 256 -1.02 -6.87 -2.81
CA SER A 256 -1.32 -7.64 -1.62
C SER A 256 -1.28 -6.75 -0.39
N PHE A 257 -2.36 -6.75 0.37
CA PHE A 257 -2.41 -6.16 1.70
C PHE A 257 -3.43 -6.92 2.56
N PHE A 258 -3.33 -6.77 3.87
CA PHE A 258 -4.17 -7.48 4.81
C PHE A 258 -5.12 -6.54 5.54
N VAL A 259 -6.36 -6.99 5.73
CA VAL A 259 -7.36 -6.31 6.57
C VAL A 259 -7.55 -7.12 7.84
N TYR A 260 -7.30 -6.53 9.01
CA TYR A 260 -7.56 -7.20 10.28
C TYR A 260 -9.05 -7.50 10.45
N PRO A 261 -9.42 -8.70 10.92
CA PRO A 261 -10.82 -9.03 11.22
C PRO A 261 -11.48 -8.01 12.17
N ALA A 262 -10.70 -7.44 13.10
CA ALA A 262 -11.16 -6.41 14.02
C ALA A 262 -11.57 -5.09 13.34
N ASP A 263 -11.01 -4.80 12.15
CA ASP A 263 -11.21 -3.54 11.44
C ASP A 263 -12.39 -3.58 10.46
N VAL A 264 -12.89 -4.78 10.12
CA VAL A 264 -13.99 -4.95 9.17
C VAL A 264 -15.22 -4.14 9.58
N GLN A 265 -15.61 -4.18 10.86
CA GLN A 265 -16.77 -3.43 11.35
C GLN A 265 -16.55 -1.92 11.30
N LEU A 266 -15.33 -1.44 11.47
CA LEU A 266 -15.00 -0.03 11.31
C LEU A 266 -15.09 0.38 9.84
N LEU A 267 -14.51 -0.42 8.94
CA LEU A 267 -14.50 -0.19 7.50
C LEU A 267 -15.91 -0.20 6.89
N ARG A 268 -16.82 -1.07 7.36
CA ARG A 268 -18.24 -1.02 6.97
C ARG A 268 -18.91 0.29 7.33
N ARG A 269 -18.52 0.91 8.45
CA ARG A 269 -19.02 2.24 8.82
C ARG A 269 -18.42 3.32 7.93
N VAL A 270 -17.15 3.19 7.56
CA VAL A 270 -16.50 4.08 6.59
C VAL A 270 -17.19 4.00 5.23
N GLU A 271 -17.46 2.78 4.72
CA GLU A 271 -18.24 2.52 3.50
C GLU A 271 -19.56 3.28 3.52
N SER A 272 -20.38 3.11 4.56
CA SER A 272 -21.67 3.81 4.67
C SER A 272 -21.55 5.34 4.65
N TRP A 273 -20.49 5.91 5.26
CA TRP A 273 -20.26 7.35 5.24
C TRP A 273 -19.83 7.85 3.87
N ILE A 274 -18.95 7.09 3.19
CA ILE A 274 -18.52 7.38 1.82
C ILE A 274 -19.71 7.34 0.87
N GLU A 275 -20.57 6.32 0.97
CA GLU A 275 -21.76 6.19 0.14
C GLU A 275 -22.70 7.39 0.30
N GLN A 276 -22.91 7.84 1.54
CA GLN A 276 -23.71 9.03 1.83
C GLN A 276 -23.13 10.28 1.17
N GLU A 277 -21.84 10.54 1.37
CA GLU A 277 -21.12 11.68 0.79
C GLU A 277 -21.17 11.67 -0.74
N LEU A 278 -20.88 10.52 -1.38
CA LEU A 278 -20.93 10.37 -2.82
C LEU A 278 -22.35 10.55 -3.37
N HIS A 279 -23.37 10.09 -2.66
CA HIS A 279 -24.78 10.30 -3.03
C HIS A 279 -25.18 11.77 -2.98
N GLU A 280 -24.78 12.48 -1.92
CA GLU A 280 -25.01 13.92 -1.80
C GLU A 280 -24.32 14.70 -2.91
N GLN A 281 -23.07 14.36 -3.23
CA GLN A 281 -22.34 14.97 -4.35
C GLN A 281 -23.02 14.73 -5.70
N ARG A 282 -23.49 13.50 -5.96
CA ARG A 282 -24.23 13.16 -7.20
C ARG A 282 -25.53 13.96 -7.30
N LYS A 283 -26.29 14.06 -6.21
CA LYS A 283 -27.52 14.88 -6.14
C LYS A 283 -27.23 16.35 -6.39
N ALA A 284 -26.21 16.92 -5.76
CA ALA A 284 -25.81 18.32 -5.94
C ALA A 284 -25.40 18.59 -7.40
N GLN A 285 -24.64 17.70 -8.02
CA GLN A 285 -24.27 17.80 -9.44
C GLN A 285 -25.50 17.73 -10.36
N GLN A 286 -26.46 16.85 -10.07
CA GLN A 286 -27.71 16.75 -10.82
C GLN A 286 -28.54 18.04 -10.70
N MET A 287 -28.70 18.58 -9.50
CA MET A 287 -29.40 19.85 -9.27
C MET A 287 -28.72 21.01 -9.99
N HIS A 288 -27.38 21.07 -9.96
CA HIS A 288 -26.62 22.09 -10.69
C HIS A 288 -26.83 21.99 -12.21
N ARG A 289 -26.80 20.79 -12.78
CA ARG A 289 -27.10 20.58 -14.22
C ARG A 289 -28.51 21.05 -14.59
N MET A 290 -29.51 20.69 -13.79
CA MET A 290 -30.90 21.12 -14.04
C MET A 290 -31.07 22.65 -13.96
N ALA A 291 -30.38 23.31 -13.02
CA ALA A 291 -30.42 24.77 -12.88
C ALA A 291 -29.73 25.51 -14.05
N VAL A 292 -28.66 24.94 -14.61
CA VAL A 292 -27.96 25.50 -15.78
C VAL A 292 -28.77 25.33 -17.08
N ASP A 293 -29.57 24.26 -17.20
CA ASP A 293 -30.44 24.02 -18.37
C ASP A 293 -31.76 24.83 -18.35
N GLU A 294 -32.16 25.39 -17.20
CA GLU A 294 -33.39 26.17 -17.05
C GLU A 294 -33.42 27.51 -17.82
N PRO A 295 -32.36 28.36 -17.83
CA PRO A 295 -32.36 29.60 -18.61
C PRO A 295 -32.44 29.36 -20.13
N SER A 296 -32.01 28.20 -20.63
CA SER A 296 -32.10 27.83 -22.05
C SER A 296 -33.53 27.48 -22.49
N ARG A 297 -34.35 26.91 -21.60
CA ARG A 297 -35.76 26.60 -21.89
C ARG A 297 -36.66 27.85 -21.84
N SER A 298 -36.37 28.80 -20.96
CA SER A 298 -37.15 30.04 -20.86
C SER A 298 -36.94 31.00 -22.05
N LEU A 299 -35.74 31.01 -22.64
CA LEU A 299 -35.44 31.76 -23.87
C LEU A 299 -36.08 31.13 -25.11
N PHE A 300 -36.15 29.79 -25.20
CA PHE A 300 -36.84 29.09 -26.30
C PHE A 300 -38.36 29.32 -26.27
N LEU A 301 -38.96 29.37 -25.08
CA LEU A 301 -40.40 29.65 -24.92
C LEU A 301 -40.75 31.13 -25.15
N ARG A 302 -39.82 32.08 -24.90
CA ARG A 302 -40.05 33.50 -25.22
C ARG A 302 -39.93 33.83 -26.71
N GLY A 303 -39.12 33.08 -27.47
CA GLY A 303 -38.97 33.28 -28.92
C GLY A 303 -40.18 32.83 -29.76
N CYS A 304 -40.99 31.89 -29.27
CA CYS A 304 -42.15 31.37 -30.00
C CYS A 304 -43.43 32.20 -29.83
N VAL A 305 -43.48 33.18 -28.91
CA VAL A 305 -44.68 34.00 -28.66
C VAL A 305 -44.67 35.31 -29.45
N SER A 306 -43.56 35.64 -30.15
CA SER A 306 -43.39 36.92 -30.86
C SER A 306 -43.78 36.90 -32.35
N PHE A 307 -44.30 35.80 -32.89
CA PHE A 307 -44.58 35.64 -34.34
C PHE A 307 -46.07 35.51 -34.71
N LEU A 308 -47.00 35.85 -33.82
CA LEU A 308 -48.45 35.81 -34.09
C LEU A 308 -49.17 37.12 -33.70
N ALA A 309 -48.64 38.26 -34.17
CA ALA A 309 -49.35 39.55 -34.14
C ALA A 309 -49.35 40.18 -35.53
#